data_AF-A0A8S0V9I3-F1
#
_entry.id   AF-A0A8S0V9I3-F1
#
_cell.length_a   1.000
_cell.length_b   1.000
_cell.length_c   1.000
_cell.angle_alpha   90.00
_cell.angle_beta   90.00
_cell.angle_gamma   90.00
#
_symmetry.space_group_name_H-M   'P 1'
#
loop_
_entity.id
_entity.type
_entity.pdbx_description
1 polymer ?
#
loop_
_entity_poly.entity_id
_entity_poly.type
_entity_poly.pdbx_seq_one_letter_code
_entity_poly.pdbx_strand_id
1 'polypeptide(L)'
;MQVYVGLTWRKLLQEHGTENVYGQCLGWIMAAIYMSGRLPQIWLNIKRGSVQGLNPLMFIFALLANATYVASILVRSIAWEKIEANMPWLLDAFGCVLLDLFIILQ
;
A
#
# COMPACT_ATOMS: atom_id res chain seq x y z
N MET A 1 -24.46 13.18 34.14
CA MET A 1 -24.43 13.07 32.66
C MET A 1 -23.08 13.44 32.05
N GLN A 2 -22.43 14.55 32.46
CA GLN A 2 -21.09 14.92 31.93
C GLN A 2 -19.97 13.90 32.18
N VAL A 3 -19.95 13.23 33.34
CA VAL A 3 -18.91 12.23 33.68
C VAL A 3 -18.99 11.00 32.76
N TYR A 4 -20.20 10.55 32.42
CA TYR A 4 -20.42 9.47 31.46
C TYR A 4 -19.96 9.86 30.05
N VAL A 5 -20.27 11.09 29.63
CA VAL A 5 -19.82 11.64 28.34
C VAL A 5 -18.29 11.71 28.29
N GLY A 6 -17.62 12.19 29.35
CA GLY A 6 -16.15 12.24 29.43
C GLY A 6 -15.47 10.86 29.42
N LEU A 7 -16.07 9.86 30.06
CA LEU A 7 -15.56 8.49 30.04
C LEU A 7 -15.71 7.84 28.66
N THR A 8 -16.85 8.07 28.00
CA THR A 8 -17.11 7.61 26.62
C THR A 8 -16.14 8.26 25.63
N TRP A 9 -15.89 9.57 25.74
CA TRP A 9 -14.93 10.25 24.88
C TRP A 9 -13.51 9.72 25.04
N ARG A 10 -13.06 9.42 26.27
CA ARG A 10 -11.75 8.80 26.51
C ARG A 10 -11.66 7.39 25.95
N LYS A 11 -12.73 6.59 26.07
CA LYS A 11 -12.78 5.25 25.45
C LYS A 11 -12.76 5.33 23.92
N LEU A 12 -13.49 6.26 23.31
CA LEU A 12 -13.48 6.46 21.86
C LEU A 12 -12.12 6.92 21.35
N LEU A 13 -11.46 7.86 22.04
CA LEU A 13 -10.10 8.31 21.69
C LEU A 13 -9.07 7.18 21.83
N GLN A 14 -9.22 6.34 22.86
CA GLN A 14 -8.30 5.22 23.11
C GLN A 14 -8.54 4.05 22.13
N GLU A 15 -9.78 3.75 21.77
CA GLU A 15 -10.11 2.80 20.69
C GLU A 15 -9.55 3.30 19.34
N HIS A 16 -9.77 4.56 18.98
CA HIS A 16 -9.24 5.13 17.73
C HIS A 16 -7.70 5.13 17.69
N GLY A 17 -7.04 5.38 18.82
CA GLY A 17 -5.59 5.31 18.93
C GLY A 17 -5.03 3.90 18.80
N THR A 18 -5.71 2.90 19.36
CA THR A 18 -5.26 1.49 19.34
C THR A 18 -5.54 0.83 17.99
N GLU A 19 -6.72 1.09 17.39
CA GLU A 19 -7.06 0.61 16.05
C GLU A 19 -6.08 1.15 14.97
N ASN A 20 -5.63 2.39 15.12
CA ASN A 20 -4.67 2.99 14.19
C ASN A 20 -3.31 2.27 14.22
N VAL A 21 -2.83 1.83 15.40
CA VAL A 21 -1.56 1.10 15.53
C VAL A 21 -1.63 -0.29 14.89
N TYR A 22 -2.71 -1.05 15.16
CA TYR A 22 -2.90 -2.35 14.53
C TYR A 22 -3.11 -2.22 13.02
N GLY A 23 -3.89 -1.23 12.57
CA GLY A 23 -4.10 -0.92 11.16
C GLY A 23 -2.80 -0.57 10.42
N GLN A 24 -1.95 0.26 10.99
CA GLN A 24 -0.64 0.58 10.42
C GLN A 24 0.29 -0.64 10.38
N CYS A 25 0.36 -1.41 11.47
CA CYS A 25 1.20 -2.61 11.53
C CYS A 25 0.79 -3.64 10.46
N LEU A 26 -0.51 -3.92 10.34
CA LEU A 26 -1.04 -4.80 9.31
C LEU A 26 -0.83 -4.23 7.91
N GLY A 27 -0.94 -2.92 7.73
CA GLY A 27 -0.65 -2.23 6.46
C GLY A 27 0.80 -2.42 6.03
N TRP A 28 1.77 -2.27 6.94
CA TRP A 28 3.19 -2.49 6.65
C TRP A 28 3.52 -3.96 6.34
N ILE A 29 2.93 -4.90 7.09
CA ILE A 29 3.10 -6.33 6.82
C ILE A 29 2.52 -6.69 5.45
N MET A 30 1.32 -6.18 5.14
CA MET A 30 0.68 -6.38 3.84
C MET A 30 1.55 -5.82 2.70
N ALA A 31 2.04 -4.59 2.84
CA ALA A 31 2.93 -3.97 1.86
C ALA A 31 4.18 -4.82 1.59
N ALA A 32 4.83 -5.30 2.67
CA ALA A 32 6.02 -6.13 2.55
C ALA A 32 5.73 -7.46 1.82
N ILE A 33 4.65 -8.15 2.19
CA ILE A 33 4.25 -9.41 1.56
C ILE A 33 3.90 -9.19 0.09
N TYR A 34 3.12 -8.15 -0.21
CA TYR A 34 2.61 -7.87 -1.56
C TYR A 34 3.71 -7.46 -2.54
N MET A 35 4.68 -6.65 -2.10
CA MET A 35 5.89 -6.37 -2.88
C MET A 35 6.78 -7.61 -3.01
N SER A 36 6.96 -8.37 -1.91
CA SER A 36 7.80 -9.56 -1.93
C SER A 36 7.31 -10.61 -2.91
N GLY A 37 6.00 -10.74 -3.16
CA GLY A 37 5.46 -11.72 -4.11
C GLY A 37 5.90 -11.49 -5.56
N ARG A 38 6.23 -10.24 -5.93
CA ARG A 38 6.71 -9.88 -7.27
C ARG A 38 8.20 -10.19 -7.49
N LEU A 39 9.00 -10.19 -6.42
CA LEU A 39 10.45 -10.43 -6.50
C LEU A 39 10.81 -11.87 -6.96
N PRO A 40 10.21 -12.95 -6.44
CA PRO A 40 10.41 -14.31 -6.95
C PRO A 40 9.99 -14.45 -8.41
N GLN A 41 8.91 -13.76 -8.82
CA GLN A 41 8.44 -13.78 -10.20
C GLN A 41 9.47 -13.15 -11.14
N ILE A 42 10.00 -11.97 -10.78
CA ILE A 42 11.11 -11.33 -11.50
C ILE A 42 12.32 -12.25 -11.58
N TRP A 43 12.73 -12.83 -10.44
CA TRP A 43 13.89 -13.70 -10.40
C TRP A 43 13.75 -14.94 -11.29
N LEU A 44 12.57 -15.56 -11.30
CA LEU A 44 12.28 -16.70 -12.18
C LEU A 44 12.25 -16.31 -13.66
N ASN A 45 11.70 -15.14 -13.98
CA ASN A 45 11.68 -14.62 -15.35
C ASN A 45 13.10 -14.36 -15.87
N ILE A 46 13.98 -13.74 -15.06
CA ILE A 46 15.39 -13.54 -15.39
C ILE A 46 16.10 -14.89 -15.58
N LYS A 47 15.87 -15.86 -14.68
CA LYS A 47 16.50 -17.19 -14.77
C LYS A 47 16.05 -17.99 -15.99
N ARG A 48 14.78 -17.86 -16.41
CA ARG A 48 14.25 -18.49 -17.63
C ARG A 48 14.62 -17.75 -18.92
N GLY A 49 14.93 -16.46 -18.85
CA GLY A 49 15.19 -15.61 -20.02
C GLY A 49 13.98 -15.45 -20.95
N SER A 50 12.77 -15.77 -20.47
CA SER A 50 11.53 -15.70 -21.24
C SER A 50 10.36 -15.43 -20.31
N VAL A 51 9.49 -14.50 -20.71
CA VAL A 51 8.23 -14.16 -20.04
C VAL A 51 7.02 -14.85 -20.69
N GLN A 52 7.22 -15.98 -21.37
CA GLN A 52 6.12 -16.75 -21.98
C GLN A 52 5.06 -17.15 -20.95
N GLY A 53 3.81 -16.76 -21.22
CA GLY A 53 2.65 -17.00 -20.34
C GLY A 53 2.28 -15.82 -19.45
N LEU A 54 3.06 -14.73 -19.45
CA LEU A 54 2.72 -13.50 -18.75
C LEU A 54 1.85 -12.59 -19.62
N ASN A 55 0.78 -12.03 -19.05
CA ASN A 55 -0.06 -11.06 -19.74
C ASN A 55 0.39 -9.62 -19.38
N PRO A 56 1.07 -8.88 -20.28
CA PRO A 56 1.57 -7.54 -19.99
C PRO A 56 0.45 -6.53 -19.72
N LEU A 57 -0.76 -6.75 -20.25
CA LEU A 57 -1.90 -5.85 -20.01
C LEU A 57 -2.32 -5.85 -18.54
N MET A 58 -2.20 -6.98 -17.84
CA MET A 58 -2.50 -7.05 -16.41
C MET A 58 -1.61 -6.11 -15.60
N PHE A 59 -0.31 -6.08 -15.92
CA PHE A 59 0.66 -5.21 -15.25
C PHE A 59 0.43 -3.74 -15.58
N ILE A 60 0.08 -3.42 -16.83
CA ILE A 60 -0.25 -2.05 -17.23
C ILE A 60 -1.50 -1.54 -16.49
N PHE A 61 -2.56 -2.35 -16.38
CA PHE A 61 -3.75 -1.97 -15.62
C PHE A 61 -3.46 -1.84 -14.11
N ALA A 62 -2.65 -2.73 -13.54
CA ALA A 62 -2.22 -2.65 -12.13
C ALA A 62 -1.40 -1.38 -11.87
N LEU A 63 -0.48 -1.05 -12.77
CA LEU A 63 0.31 0.18 -12.73
C LEU A 63 -0.59 1.42 -12.76
N LEU A 64 -1.55 1.47 -13.68
CA LEU A 64 -2.47 2.59 -13.81
C LEU A 64 -3.36 2.75 -12.57
N ALA A 65 -3.85 1.63 -12.03
CA ALA A 65 -4.64 1.61 -10.79
C ALA A 65 -3.83 2.11 -9.57
N ASN A 66 -2.59 1.65 -9.40
CA ASN A 66 -1.73 2.10 -8.30
C ASN A 66 -1.35 3.57 -8.45
N ALA A 67 -1.03 4.03 -9.67
CA ALA A 67 -0.71 5.44 -9.93
C ALA A 67 -1.91 6.36 -9.65
N THR A 68 -3.11 5.98 -10.08
CA THR A 68 -4.33 6.74 -9.80
C THR A 68 -4.70 6.71 -8.32
N TYR A 69 -4.45 5.61 -7.61
CA TYR A 69 -4.63 5.54 -6.16
C TYR A 69 -3.69 6.48 -5.41
N VAL A 70 -2.40 6.49 -5.74
CA VAL A 70 -1.43 7.45 -5.17
C VAL A 70 -1.84 8.88 -5.47
N ALA A 71 -2.23 9.17 -6.71
CA ALA A 71 -2.73 10.49 -7.08
C ALA A 71 -3.97 10.89 -6.25
N SER A 72 -4.89 9.96 -5.98
CA SER A 72 -6.07 10.23 -5.14
C SER A 72 -5.70 10.60 -3.71
N ILE A 73 -4.67 9.97 -3.14
CA ILE A 73 -4.16 10.29 -1.80
C ILE A 73 -3.51 11.67 -1.80
N LEU A 74 -2.66 11.96 -2.80
CA LEU A 74 -1.97 13.25 -2.93
C LEU A 74 -2.95 14.42 -3.11
N VAL A 75 -3.98 14.25 -3.93
CA VAL A 75 -5.02 15.28 -4.14
C VAL A 75 -5.84 15.51 -2.87
N ARG A 76 -6.11 14.45 -2.09
CA ARG A 76 -6.95 14.53 -0.88
C ARG A 76 -6.19 14.98 0.38
N SER A 77 -4.88 14.76 0.44
CA SER A 77 -4.04 15.01 1.63
C SER A 77 -2.88 15.96 1.32
N ILE A 78 -3.16 17.27 1.33
CA ILE A 78 -2.12 18.34 1.28
C ILE A 78 -1.49 18.57 2.67
N ALA A 79 -2.08 18.03 3.74
CA ALA A 79 -1.55 18.13 5.10
C ALA A 79 -0.59 16.97 5.42
N TRP A 80 0.65 17.29 5.79
CA TRP A 80 1.74 16.33 6.08
C TRP A 80 1.39 15.26 7.12
N GLU A 81 0.58 15.59 8.14
CA GLU A 81 0.15 14.62 9.16
C GLU A 81 -0.73 13.48 8.59
N LYS A 82 -1.49 13.73 7.52
CA LYS A 82 -2.29 12.70 6.86
C LYS A 82 -1.48 11.83 5.90
N ILE A 83 -0.30 12.27 5.50
CA ILE A 83 0.59 11.52 4.61
C ILE A 83 1.33 10.45 5.42
N GLU A 84 1.87 10.82 6.60
CA GLU A 84 2.56 9.86 7.47
C GLU A 84 1.66 8.69 7.88
N ALA A 85 0.40 8.96 8.20
CA ALA A 85 -0.57 7.93 8.52
C ALA A 85 -0.86 6.96 7.36
N ASN A 86 -0.65 7.36 6.10
CA ASN A 86 -0.90 6.54 4.91
C ASN A 86 0.39 5.97 4.27
N MET A 87 1.54 6.09 4.94
CA MET A 87 2.85 5.66 4.44
C MET A 87 2.92 4.20 3.95
N PRO A 88 2.34 3.18 4.63
CA PRO A 88 2.44 1.81 4.14
C PRO A 88 1.78 1.63 2.76
N TRP A 89 0.62 2.26 2.54
CA TRP A 89 -0.10 2.20 1.26
C TRP A 89 0.62 2.97 0.15
N LEU A 90 1.22 4.12 0.48
CA LEU A 90 2.04 4.90 -0.44
C LEU A 90 3.30 4.13 -0.87
N LEU A 91 3.97 3.50 0.09
CA LEU A 91 5.17 2.72 -0.16
C LEU A 91 4.86 1.44 -0.95
N ASP A 92 3.78 0.74 -0.62
CA ASP A 92 3.30 -0.41 -1.39
C ASP A 92 2.99 -0.03 -2.84
N ALA A 93 2.20 1.03 -3.04
CA ALA A 93 1.82 1.45 -4.38
C ALA A 93 3.03 1.89 -5.22
N PHE A 94 3.97 2.65 -4.63
CA PHE A 94 5.20 3.04 -5.31
C PHE A 94 6.10 1.84 -5.64
N GLY A 95 6.27 0.92 -4.68
CA GLY A 95 7.03 -0.31 -4.87
C GLY A 95 6.42 -1.20 -5.95
N CYS A 96 5.09 -1.37 -5.95
CA CYS A 96 4.38 -2.11 -6.99
C CYS A 96 4.57 -1.48 -8.37
N VAL A 97 4.47 -0.15 -8.50
CA VAL A 97 4.70 0.54 -9.78
C VAL A 97 6.11 0.28 -10.31
N LEU A 98 7.14 0.37 -9.47
CA LEU A 98 8.52 0.10 -9.88
C LEU A 98 8.75 -1.36 -10.29
N LEU A 99 8.24 -2.30 -9.49
CA LEU A 99 8.40 -3.73 -9.76
C LEU A 99 7.62 -4.14 -11.02
N ASP A 100 6.41 -3.62 -11.21
CA ASP A 100 5.58 -3.92 -12.39
C ASP A 100 6.20 -3.31 -13.66
N LEU A 101 6.81 -2.11 -13.61
CA LEU A 101 7.60 -1.56 -14.71
C LEU A 101 8.81 -2.43 -15.05
N PHE A 102 9.55 -2.88 -14.04
CA PHE A 102 10.67 -3.79 -14.25
C PHE A 102 10.19 -5.10 -14.90
N ILE A 103 9.02 -5.60 -14.51
CA ILE A 103 8.43 -6.81 -15.08
C ILE A 103 8.02 -6.64 -16.55
N ILE A 104 7.61 -5.44 -16.96
CA ILE A 104 7.24 -5.13 -18.35
C ILE A 104 8.49 -4.95 -19.24
N LEU A 105 9.61 -4.50 -18.66
CA LEU A 105 10.85 -4.23 -19.40
C LEU A 105 11.71 -5.47 -19.68
N GLN A 106 11.56 -6.54 -18.89
CA GLN A 106 12.25 -7.83 -19.08
C GLN A 106 11.66 -8.65 -20.23
#